data_AF-A0A1E1K3D9-F1
#
_entry.id   AF-A0A1E1K3D9-F1
#
_cell.length_a   1.000
_cell.length_b   1.000
_cell.length_c   1.000
_cell.angle_alpha   90.00
_cell.angle_beta   90.00
_cell.angle_gamma   90.00
#
_symmetry.space_group_name_H-M   'P 1'
#
loop_
_entity.id
_entity.type
_entity.pdbx_description
1 polymer ?
#
loop_
_entity_poly.entity_id
_entity_poly.type
_entity_poly.pdbx_seq_one_letter_code
_entity_poly.pdbx_strand_id
1 'polypeptide(L)'
;MHIDHNQEEHILVSKYFRHTLLALITEHPEFPAAGVKKILRYTAEATKEFHDKGWIHIDLTPDNILIIWTCDDQGNQVVTDVVLGNFDIAFKPEGGEPLQTHYAIGNVMWRSPEGQTARGVTKASDVFFWTGALVKNGVTPEQEILHRHLLYFGPLPEGLLQQVKVESWCDALKKLSELAEMTVADDPGVRFEQWGEDIAPNLDSEAKSMISRMMNLNPAARTTIDEVLEHRWCWDKKEYKNEVVKALAPPME
;
A
#
# COMPACT_ATOMS: atom_id res chain seq x y z
N MET A 1 -13.37 9.63 13.12
CA MET A 1 -14.09 10.92 13.02
C MET A 1 -14.05 11.58 14.39
N HIS A 2 -13.75 12.87 14.48
CA HIS A 2 -13.62 13.57 15.77
C HIS A 2 -14.95 13.53 16.53
N ILE A 3 -14.88 13.43 17.85
CA ILE A 3 -16.02 13.39 18.77
C ILE A 3 -16.28 14.73 19.44
N ASP A 4 -15.28 15.63 19.40
CA ASP A 4 -15.37 17.00 19.89
C ASP A 4 -14.27 17.85 19.21
N HIS A 5 -14.36 19.18 19.29
CA HIS A 5 -13.35 20.08 18.74
C HIS A 5 -13.33 21.43 19.47
N ASN A 6 -12.13 22.03 19.54
CA ASN A 6 -11.96 23.44 19.90
C ASN A 6 -11.56 24.22 18.66
N GLN A 7 -12.45 25.11 18.18
CA GLN A 7 -12.17 25.91 16.98
C GLN A 7 -11.12 26.99 17.23
N GLU A 8 -11.11 27.62 18.41
CA GLU A 8 -10.18 28.71 18.72
C GLU A 8 -8.74 28.22 18.82
N GLU A 9 -8.55 27.00 19.36
CA GLU A 9 -7.24 26.38 19.52
C GLU A 9 -6.87 25.40 18.39
N HIS A 10 -7.74 25.22 17.40
CA HIS A 10 -7.58 24.25 16.30
C HIS A 10 -7.33 22.81 16.79
N ILE A 11 -8.03 22.38 17.85
CA ILE A 11 -7.91 21.04 18.42
C ILE A 11 -9.07 20.16 17.96
N LEU A 12 -8.76 18.93 17.54
CA LEU A 12 -9.73 17.87 17.30
C LEU A 12 -9.58 16.79 18.38
N VAL A 13 -10.67 16.47 19.07
CA VAL A 13 -10.73 15.36 20.02
C VAL A 13 -11.30 14.16 19.30
N SER A 14 -10.59 13.03 19.31
CA SER A 14 -11.02 11.80 18.64
C SER A 14 -11.14 10.64 19.63
N LYS A 15 -11.84 9.58 19.21
CA LYS A 15 -11.79 8.29 19.89
C LYS A 15 -10.33 7.86 20.03
N TYR A 16 -9.99 7.26 21.17
CA TYR A 16 -8.67 6.68 21.35
C TYR A 16 -8.55 5.38 20.54
N PHE A 17 -7.59 5.36 19.61
CA PHE A 17 -7.21 4.17 18.86
C PHE A 17 -6.01 3.51 19.54
N ARG A 18 -6.04 2.18 19.68
CA ARG A 18 -5.01 1.46 20.44
C ARG A 18 -3.67 1.43 19.70
N HIS A 19 -3.72 1.23 18.39
CA HIS A 19 -2.55 1.08 17.53
C HIS A 19 -2.80 1.69 16.15
N THR A 20 -1.74 2.08 15.46
CA THR A 20 -1.73 2.15 13.99
C THR A 20 -1.49 0.75 13.41
N LEU A 21 -1.71 0.51 12.12
CA LEU A 21 -1.38 -0.79 11.52
C LEU A 21 0.11 -1.08 11.65
N LEU A 22 0.98 -0.08 11.44
CA LEU A 22 2.42 -0.27 11.59
C LEU A 22 2.78 -0.67 13.03
N ALA A 23 2.29 0.07 14.03
CA ALA A 23 2.57 -0.25 15.43
C ALA A 23 2.02 -1.63 15.81
N LEU A 24 0.83 -2.00 15.31
CA LEU A 24 0.22 -3.30 15.61
C LEU A 24 1.08 -4.46 15.11
N ILE A 25 1.51 -4.43 13.84
CA ILE A 25 2.27 -5.54 13.24
C ILE A 25 3.71 -5.60 13.79
N THR A 26 4.25 -4.47 14.26
CA THR A 26 5.57 -4.41 14.91
C THR A 26 5.52 -4.92 16.35
N GLU A 27 4.57 -4.46 17.16
CA GLU A 27 4.49 -4.80 18.60
C GLU A 27 3.81 -6.15 18.86
N HIS A 28 2.90 -6.55 17.98
CA HIS A 28 2.15 -7.80 18.07
C HIS A 28 2.38 -8.64 16.80
N PRO A 29 3.60 -9.17 16.58
CA PRO A 29 3.89 -9.95 15.38
C PRO A 29 3.00 -11.20 15.24
N GLU A 30 2.53 -11.75 16.36
CA GLU A 30 1.61 -12.90 16.39
C GLU A 30 0.11 -12.51 16.33
N PHE A 31 -0.20 -11.26 15.94
CA PHE A 31 -1.59 -10.81 15.84
C PHE A 31 -2.37 -11.68 14.84
N PRO A 32 -3.62 -12.10 15.15
CA PRO A 32 -4.34 -13.03 14.31
C PRO A 32 -4.50 -12.53 12.88
N ALA A 33 -4.14 -13.39 11.92
CA ALA A 33 -4.14 -13.01 10.53
C ALA A 33 -5.53 -12.67 9.99
N ALA A 34 -6.57 -13.35 10.50
CA ALA A 34 -7.97 -12.97 10.24
C ALA A 34 -8.28 -11.53 10.69
N GLY A 35 -7.67 -11.08 11.79
CA GLY A 35 -7.77 -9.71 12.28
C GLY A 35 -7.10 -8.72 11.35
N VAL A 36 -5.87 -8.98 10.90
CA VAL A 36 -5.19 -8.06 9.97
C VAL A 36 -5.85 -8.03 8.60
N LYS A 37 -6.36 -9.18 8.12
CA LYS A 37 -7.18 -9.24 6.92
C LYS A 37 -8.46 -8.39 7.04
N LYS A 38 -9.11 -8.42 8.21
CA LYS A 38 -10.26 -7.55 8.51
C LYS A 38 -9.86 -6.07 8.51
N ILE A 39 -8.69 -5.72 9.04
CA ILE A 39 -8.13 -4.36 8.99
C ILE A 39 -8.03 -3.89 7.55
N LEU A 40 -7.40 -4.70 6.71
CA LEU A 40 -7.14 -4.32 5.34
C LEU A 40 -8.41 -4.22 4.49
N ARG A 41 -9.40 -5.07 4.74
CA ARG A 41 -10.74 -4.94 4.14
C ARG A 41 -11.40 -3.62 4.55
N TYR A 42 -11.40 -3.27 5.83
CA TYR A 42 -12.00 -2.01 6.30
C TYR A 42 -11.25 -0.79 5.76
N THR A 43 -9.93 -0.87 5.61
CA THR A 43 -9.16 0.15 4.90
C THR A 43 -9.64 0.27 3.45
N ALA A 44 -9.82 -0.84 2.74
CA ALA A 44 -10.30 -0.80 1.35
C ALA A 44 -11.74 -0.24 1.24
N GLU A 45 -12.63 -0.58 2.18
CA GLU A 45 -13.99 -0.01 2.27
C GLU A 45 -13.94 1.51 2.49
N ALA A 46 -13.09 1.99 3.39
CA ALA A 46 -12.89 3.42 3.63
C ALA A 46 -12.29 4.15 2.41
N THR A 47 -11.30 3.55 1.77
CA THR A 47 -10.70 4.08 0.52
C THR A 47 -11.73 4.15 -0.59
N LYS A 48 -12.60 3.13 -0.73
CA LYS A 48 -13.71 3.16 -1.68
C LYS A 48 -14.65 4.33 -1.42
N GLU A 49 -15.12 4.50 -0.18
CA GLU A 49 -16.01 5.63 0.16
C GLU A 49 -15.35 6.98 -0.18
N PHE A 50 -14.04 7.09 0.07
CA PHE A 50 -13.26 8.28 -0.24
C PHE A 50 -13.15 8.54 -1.75
N HIS A 51 -12.86 7.48 -2.51
CA HIS A 51 -12.77 7.51 -3.97
C HIS A 51 -14.12 7.79 -4.63
N ASP A 52 -15.22 7.25 -4.12
CA ASP A 52 -16.58 7.50 -4.62
C ASP A 52 -16.97 8.99 -4.49
N LYS A 53 -16.43 9.68 -3.48
CA LYS A 53 -16.57 11.14 -3.31
C LYS A 53 -15.62 11.95 -4.19
N GLY A 54 -14.78 11.28 -4.99
CA GLY A 54 -13.84 11.87 -5.93
C GLY A 54 -12.50 12.27 -5.32
N TRP A 55 -12.19 11.86 -4.09
CA TRP A 55 -10.94 12.18 -3.43
C TRP A 55 -9.87 11.11 -3.66
N ILE A 56 -8.61 11.53 -3.56
CA ILE A 56 -7.39 10.71 -3.56
C ILE A 56 -6.68 11.01 -2.23
N HIS A 57 -6.27 9.98 -1.50
CA HIS A 57 -5.63 10.10 -0.18
C HIS A 57 -4.19 10.59 -0.28
N ILE A 58 -3.43 10.11 -1.27
CA ILE A 58 -2.02 10.43 -1.58
C ILE A 58 -1.01 9.89 -0.55
N ASP A 59 -1.42 9.79 0.71
CA ASP A 59 -0.56 9.28 1.81
C ASP A 59 -1.13 8.03 2.46
N LEU A 60 -1.60 7.06 1.69
CA LEU A 60 -2.12 5.83 2.28
C LEU A 60 -0.93 5.00 2.81
N THR A 61 -0.81 4.91 4.13
CA THR A 61 0.28 4.22 4.83
C THR A 61 -0.26 3.42 6.02
N PRO A 62 0.47 2.40 6.51
CA PRO A 62 0.07 1.69 7.72
C PRO A 62 -0.02 2.56 8.98
N ASP A 63 0.74 3.66 9.06
CA ASP A 63 0.66 4.62 10.16
C ASP A 63 -0.67 5.40 10.17
N ASN A 64 -1.25 5.59 8.99
CA ASN A 64 -2.52 6.30 8.81
C ASN A 64 -3.75 5.38 8.97
N ILE A 65 -3.56 4.09 9.24
CA ILE A 65 -4.64 3.13 9.51
C ILE A 65 -4.74 2.93 11.03
N LEU A 66 -5.78 3.50 11.63
CA LEU A 66 -6.01 3.51 13.08
C LEU A 66 -6.91 2.34 13.49
N ILE A 67 -6.52 1.61 14.53
CA ILE A 67 -7.13 0.31 14.86
C ILE A 67 -7.58 0.28 16.33
N ILE A 68 -8.74 -0.33 16.55
CA ILE A 68 -9.20 -0.75 17.86
C ILE A 68 -9.39 -2.26 17.85
N TRP A 69 -8.83 -2.92 18.85
CA TRP A 69 -8.96 -4.34 19.07
C TRP A 69 -9.13 -4.65 20.57
N THR A 70 -9.80 -5.74 20.89
CA THR A 70 -10.01 -6.25 22.25
C THR A 70 -9.58 -7.71 22.34
N CYS A 71 -9.60 -8.30 23.54
CA CYS A 71 -9.63 -9.75 23.68
C CYS A 71 -11.08 -10.22 23.82
N ASP A 72 -11.42 -11.35 23.22
CA ASP A 72 -12.67 -12.07 23.51
C ASP A 72 -12.57 -12.84 24.85
N ASP A 73 -13.64 -13.55 25.23
CA ASP A 73 -13.70 -14.32 26.48
C ASP A 73 -12.67 -15.47 26.54
N GLN A 74 -12.09 -15.84 25.40
CA GLN A 74 -11.07 -16.88 25.27
C GLN A 74 -9.65 -16.28 25.24
N GLY A 75 -9.52 -14.94 25.30
CA GLY A 75 -8.25 -14.22 25.26
C GLY A 75 -7.76 -13.91 23.84
N ASN A 76 -8.50 -14.26 22.79
CA ASN A 76 -8.08 -14.02 21.41
C ASN A 76 -8.24 -12.55 21.04
N GLN A 77 -7.24 -11.99 20.36
CA GLN A 77 -7.30 -10.61 19.89
C GLN A 77 -8.30 -10.47 18.74
N VAL A 78 -9.27 -9.57 18.87
CA VAL A 78 -10.34 -9.32 17.91
C VAL A 78 -10.39 -7.84 17.56
N VAL A 79 -10.26 -7.53 16.27
CA VAL A 79 -10.42 -6.17 15.74
C VAL A 79 -11.88 -5.75 15.81
N THR A 80 -12.16 -4.63 16.47
CA THR A 80 -13.51 -4.09 16.65
C THR A 80 -13.78 -2.89 15.75
N ASP A 81 -12.76 -2.10 15.42
CA ASP A 81 -12.91 -0.87 14.64
C ASP A 81 -11.62 -0.54 13.88
N VAL A 82 -11.76 0.06 12.70
CA VAL A 82 -10.64 0.46 11.83
C VAL A 82 -11.02 1.76 11.14
N VAL A 83 -10.14 2.74 11.18
CA VAL A 83 -10.37 4.07 10.62
C VAL A 83 -9.16 4.49 9.80
N LEU A 84 -9.39 4.88 8.55
CA LEU A 84 -8.40 5.60 7.76
C LEU A 84 -8.33 7.05 8.24
N GLY A 85 -7.13 7.53 8.55
CA GLY A 85 -6.87 8.88 9.07
C GLY A 85 -5.85 9.63 8.24
N ASN A 86 -5.54 10.86 8.69
CA ASN A 86 -4.55 11.77 8.08
C ASN A 86 -4.87 12.15 6.62
N PHE A 87 -5.82 13.06 6.46
CA PHE A 87 -6.29 13.55 5.15
C PHE A 87 -5.65 14.90 4.75
N ASP A 88 -4.57 15.33 5.41
CA ASP A 88 -4.02 16.68 5.31
C ASP A 88 -3.55 17.05 3.90
N ILE A 89 -3.12 16.04 3.14
CA ILE A 89 -2.66 16.18 1.76
C ILE A 89 -3.58 15.48 0.76
N ALA A 90 -4.80 15.13 1.18
CA ALA A 90 -5.78 14.55 0.29
C ALA A 90 -6.19 15.55 -0.80
N PHE A 91 -6.47 15.03 -1.99
CA PHE A 91 -6.70 15.85 -3.17
C PHE A 91 -7.94 15.39 -3.94
N LYS A 92 -8.74 16.35 -4.39
CA LYS A 92 -9.87 16.10 -5.27
C LYS A 92 -9.57 16.71 -6.65
N PRO A 93 -9.23 15.90 -7.67
CA PRO A 93 -8.94 16.41 -9.00
C PRO A 93 -10.17 17.12 -9.60
N GLU A 94 -9.96 18.31 -10.13
CA GLU A 94 -10.94 19.00 -10.95
C GLU A 94 -10.90 18.39 -12.37
N GLY A 95 -12.07 18.06 -12.93
CA GLY A 95 -12.17 17.50 -14.29
C GLY A 95 -11.66 16.06 -14.45
N GLY A 96 -11.21 15.40 -13.38
CA GLY A 96 -10.69 14.03 -13.42
C GLY A 96 -9.24 13.90 -13.91
N GLU A 97 -8.55 15.02 -14.08
CA GLU A 97 -7.15 15.03 -14.51
C GLU A 97 -6.23 14.47 -13.40
N PRO A 98 -5.19 13.68 -13.77
CA PRO A 98 -4.19 13.22 -12.81
C PRO A 98 -3.47 14.38 -12.12
N LEU A 99 -3.14 14.20 -10.84
CA LEU A 99 -2.35 15.17 -10.09
C LEU A 99 -0.90 15.21 -10.61
N GLN A 100 -0.41 16.43 -10.81
CA GLN A 100 0.94 16.74 -11.28
C GLN A 100 1.54 17.80 -10.37
N THR A 101 2.65 17.49 -9.70
CA THR A 101 3.30 18.43 -8.77
C THR A 101 4.78 18.63 -9.11
N HIS A 102 5.41 19.64 -8.52
CA HIS A 102 6.84 19.90 -8.69
C HIS A 102 7.71 18.90 -7.91
N TYR A 103 7.19 18.39 -6.81
CA TYR A 103 7.85 17.45 -5.90
C TYR A 103 6.89 16.34 -5.50
N ALA A 104 7.42 15.15 -5.21
CA ALA A 104 6.63 14.02 -4.75
C ALA A 104 6.07 14.30 -3.33
N ILE A 105 4.82 13.91 -3.09
CA ILE A 105 4.06 14.18 -1.86
C ILE A 105 3.66 12.84 -1.22
N GLY A 106 3.44 12.81 0.10
CA GLY A 106 3.16 11.60 0.87
C GLY A 106 4.44 10.89 1.33
N ASN A 107 4.30 9.76 2.00
CA ASN A 107 5.39 8.99 2.55
C ASN A 107 6.14 8.22 1.46
N VAL A 108 7.42 8.55 1.27
CA VAL A 108 8.28 7.97 0.21
C VAL A 108 8.27 6.45 0.19
N MET A 109 8.15 5.79 1.36
CA MET A 109 8.19 4.33 1.50
C MET A 109 7.00 3.60 0.88
N TRP A 110 5.89 4.32 0.70
CA TRP A 110 4.59 3.77 0.31
C TRP A 110 4.05 4.36 -0.99
N ARG A 111 4.82 5.24 -1.66
CA ARG A 111 4.38 5.84 -2.92
C ARG A 111 4.40 4.82 -4.05
N SER A 112 3.35 4.88 -4.87
CA SER A 112 3.31 4.29 -6.20
C SER A 112 4.46 4.77 -7.11
N PRO A 113 4.82 4.02 -8.18
CA PRO A 113 5.86 4.44 -9.10
C PRO A 113 5.61 5.82 -9.71
N GLU A 114 4.38 6.11 -10.13
CA GLU A 114 3.98 7.42 -10.62
C GLU A 114 4.02 8.49 -9.50
N GLY A 115 3.68 8.11 -8.26
CA GLY A 115 3.81 8.96 -7.08
C GLY A 115 5.25 9.35 -6.75
N GLN A 116 6.23 8.45 -6.94
CA GLN A 116 7.65 8.79 -6.75
C GLN A 116 8.13 9.84 -7.74
N THR A 117 7.57 9.87 -8.95
CA THR A 117 7.92 10.86 -9.97
C THR A 117 7.20 12.20 -9.79
N ALA A 118 6.21 12.26 -8.89
CA ALA A 118 5.28 13.38 -8.75
C ALA A 118 4.39 13.63 -9.98
N ARG A 119 4.27 12.64 -10.88
CA ARG A 119 3.58 12.76 -12.15
C ARG A 119 2.50 11.72 -12.29
N GLY A 120 1.30 12.17 -12.62
CA GLY A 120 0.20 11.28 -12.95
C GLY A 120 -0.40 10.59 -11.73
N VAL A 121 -0.39 11.22 -10.55
CA VAL A 121 -0.99 10.63 -9.35
C VAL A 121 -2.51 10.57 -9.51
N THR A 122 -3.09 9.40 -9.28
CA THR A 122 -4.54 9.15 -9.42
C THR A 122 -5.05 8.31 -8.25
N LYS A 123 -6.34 7.97 -8.26
CA LYS A 123 -6.91 6.97 -7.34
C LYS A 123 -6.15 5.63 -7.36
N ALA A 124 -5.58 5.25 -8.51
CA ALA A 124 -4.77 4.04 -8.61
C ALA A 124 -3.54 4.10 -7.70
N SER A 125 -3.01 5.30 -7.43
CA SER A 125 -1.85 5.48 -6.55
C SER A 125 -2.17 5.11 -5.09
N ASP A 126 -3.41 5.32 -4.62
CA ASP A 126 -3.82 4.89 -3.27
C ASP A 126 -3.98 3.36 -3.16
N VAL A 127 -4.16 2.64 -4.28
CA VAL A 127 -4.27 1.18 -4.29
C VAL A 127 -2.88 0.51 -4.17
N PHE A 128 -1.83 1.25 -4.51
CA PHE A 128 -0.43 0.81 -4.45
C PHE A 128 0.17 1.15 -3.08
N PHE A 129 -0.34 0.58 -1.98
CA PHE A 129 0.18 0.87 -0.63
C PHE A 129 0.64 -0.39 0.11
N TRP A 130 0.69 -1.52 -0.58
CA TRP A 130 0.73 -2.82 0.08
C TRP A 130 2.12 -3.40 0.31
N THR A 131 3.16 -2.79 -0.25
CA THR A 131 4.55 -3.22 0.00
C THR A 131 5.39 -2.02 0.41
N GLY A 132 5.74 -1.95 1.69
CA GLY A 132 6.83 -1.11 2.14
C GLY A 132 8.17 -1.76 1.75
N ALA A 133 9.21 -0.95 1.58
CA ALA A 133 10.58 -1.44 1.35
C ALA A 133 11.52 -1.01 2.47
N LEU A 134 12.64 -1.72 2.68
CA LEU A 134 13.76 -1.23 3.48
C LEU A 134 14.75 -0.47 2.57
N VAL A 135 15.26 0.68 3.03
CA VAL A 135 16.23 1.51 2.27
C VAL A 135 17.66 1.10 2.59
N LYS A 136 18.49 0.91 1.56
CA LYS A 136 19.95 0.67 1.72
C LYS A 136 20.72 1.98 1.89
N ASN A 137 21.76 1.96 2.72
CA ASN A 137 22.62 3.12 2.95
C ASN A 137 23.28 3.62 1.65
N GLY A 138 23.19 4.93 1.39
CA GLY A 138 23.86 5.59 0.25
C GLY A 138 23.05 5.67 -1.04
N VAL A 139 21.83 5.10 -1.09
CA VAL A 139 20.87 5.25 -2.20
C VAL A 139 19.72 6.14 -1.74
N THR A 140 19.21 6.99 -2.63
CA THR A 140 18.00 7.77 -2.30
C THR A 140 16.82 6.80 -2.11
N PRO A 141 15.95 7.01 -1.09
CA PRO A 141 14.80 6.16 -0.88
C PRO A 141 13.95 5.97 -2.15
N GLU A 142 13.73 7.03 -2.92
CA GLU A 142 12.96 7.02 -4.17
C GLU A 142 13.52 6.04 -5.20
N GLN A 143 14.85 6.07 -5.43
CA GLN A 143 15.50 5.20 -6.41
C GLN A 143 15.51 3.74 -5.98
N GLU A 144 15.79 3.48 -4.69
CA GLU A 144 15.77 2.13 -4.14
C GLU A 144 14.37 1.51 -4.23
N ILE A 145 13.34 2.29 -3.90
CA ILE A 145 11.94 1.84 -3.95
C ILE A 145 11.50 1.59 -5.39
N LEU A 146 11.77 2.51 -6.32
CA LEU A 146 11.47 2.31 -7.73
C LEU A 146 12.18 1.08 -8.30
N HIS A 147 13.46 0.91 -7.97
CA HIS A 147 14.22 -0.27 -8.40
C HIS A 147 13.59 -1.56 -7.88
N ARG A 148 13.19 -1.61 -6.60
CA ARG A 148 12.51 -2.78 -6.02
C ARG A 148 11.15 -3.05 -6.64
N HIS A 149 10.35 -2.02 -6.93
CA HIS A 149 9.10 -2.20 -7.65
C HIS A 149 9.33 -2.84 -9.02
N LEU A 150 10.35 -2.40 -9.75
CA LEU A 150 10.75 -2.99 -11.04
C LEU A 150 11.38 -4.37 -10.90
N LEU A 151 12.07 -4.64 -9.79
CA LEU A 151 12.68 -5.94 -9.50
C LEU A 151 11.65 -7.00 -9.12
N TYR A 152 10.61 -6.63 -8.38
CA TYR A 152 9.61 -7.59 -7.89
C TYR A 152 8.41 -7.71 -8.83
N PHE A 153 7.95 -6.61 -9.43
CA PHE A 153 6.71 -6.51 -10.21
C PHE A 153 6.92 -6.03 -11.65
N GLY A 154 8.19 -5.96 -12.09
CA GLY A 154 8.53 -5.63 -13.47
C GLY A 154 8.07 -6.68 -14.48
N PRO A 155 8.22 -6.41 -15.79
CA PRO A 155 9.06 -5.35 -16.36
C PRO A 155 8.41 -3.96 -16.32
N LEU A 156 9.19 -2.91 -16.63
CA LEU A 156 8.68 -1.54 -16.78
C LEU A 156 7.61 -1.45 -17.88
N PRO A 157 6.35 -1.08 -17.56
CA PRO A 157 5.32 -0.98 -18.56
C PRO A 157 5.33 0.37 -19.28
N GLU A 158 5.04 0.36 -20.58
CA GLU A 158 4.91 1.58 -21.39
C GLU A 158 3.82 2.51 -20.85
N GLY A 159 2.73 1.95 -20.29
CA GLY A 159 1.66 2.73 -19.67
C GLY A 159 2.14 3.64 -18.52
N LEU A 160 3.15 3.22 -17.76
CA LEU A 160 3.75 4.07 -16.71
C LEU A 160 4.51 5.24 -17.33
N LEU A 161 5.30 5.00 -18.38
CA LEU A 161 6.03 6.05 -19.10
C LEU A 161 5.09 7.08 -19.73
N GLN A 162 3.99 6.60 -20.33
CA GLN A 162 2.93 7.43 -20.88
C GLN A 162 2.19 8.27 -19.82
N GLN A 163 2.16 7.83 -18.56
CA GLN A 163 1.55 8.57 -17.47
C GLN A 163 2.49 9.62 -16.88
N VAL A 164 3.77 9.30 -16.76
CA VAL A 164 4.79 10.20 -16.21
C VAL A 164 5.10 11.36 -17.16
N LYS A 165 5.26 11.11 -18.46
CA LYS A 165 5.49 12.12 -19.53
C LYS A 165 6.63 13.11 -19.30
N VAL A 166 7.57 12.81 -18.39
CA VAL A 166 8.75 13.63 -18.11
C VAL A 166 9.99 12.84 -18.52
N GLU A 167 10.70 13.34 -19.53
CA GLU A 167 11.83 12.64 -20.17
C GLU A 167 12.88 12.17 -19.17
N SER A 168 13.31 13.04 -18.25
CA SER A 168 14.31 12.70 -17.23
C SER A 168 13.87 11.54 -16.33
N TRP A 169 12.59 11.49 -15.96
CA TRP A 169 12.02 10.39 -15.18
C TRP A 169 11.85 9.13 -16.02
N CYS A 170 11.42 9.25 -17.27
CA CYS A 170 11.31 8.12 -18.18
C CYS A 170 12.66 7.45 -18.41
N ASP A 171 13.74 8.23 -18.58
CA ASP A 171 15.10 7.71 -18.72
C ASP A 171 15.61 7.06 -17.43
N ALA A 172 15.30 7.65 -16.27
CA ALA A 172 15.63 7.06 -14.98
C ALA A 172 14.93 5.70 -14.78
N LEU A 173 13.63 5.62 -15.07
CA LEU A 173 12.85 4.39 -14.98
C LEU A 173 13.40 3.29 -15.90
N LYS A 174 13.76 3.64 -17.15
CA LYS A 174 14.37 2.69 -18.09
C LYS A 174 15.69 2.13 -17.55
N LYS A 175 16.59 2.99 -17.05
CA LYS A 175 17.86 2.55 -16.46
C LYS A 175 17.66 1.66 -15.23
N LEU A 176 16.72 2.02 -14.35
CA LEU A 176 16.39 1.18 -13.19
C LEU A 176 15.79 -0.16 -13.59
N SER A 177 14.99 -0.17 -14.67
CA SER A 177 14.42 -1.40 -15.23
C SER A 177 15.51 -2.29 -15.80
N GLU A 178 16.45 -1.76 -16.58
CA GLU A 178 17.58 -2.52 -17.11
C GLU A 178 18.38 -3.19 -15.97
N LEU A 179 18.67 -2.45 -14.90
CA LEU A 179 19.35 -3.00 -13.73
C LEU A 179 18.53 -4.12 -13.07
N ALA A 180 17.22 -3.93 -12.93
CA ALA A 180 16.33 -4.94 -12.38
C ALA A 180 16.29 -6.21 -13.25
N GLU A 181 16.19 -6.07 -14.58
CA GLU A 181 16.21 -7.20 -15.51
C GLU A 181 17.54 -7.96 -15.47
N MET A 182 18.68 -7.27 -15.29
CA MET A 182 19.98 -7.93 -15.09
C MET A 182 19.98 -8.81 -13.84
N THR A 183 19.48 -8.30 -12.70
CA THR A 183 19.37 -9.09 -11.47
C THR A 183 18.44 -10.29 -11.65
N VAL A 184 17.34 -10.13 -12.38
CA VAL A 184 16.38 -11.21 -12.64
C VAL A 184 16.93 -12.27 -13.59
N ALA A 185 17.80 -11.88 -14.53
CA ALA A 185 18.49 -12.84 -15.39
C ALA A 185 19.44 -13.74 -14.58
N ASP A 186 20.07 -13.21 -13.54
CA ASP A 186 20.95 -13.95 -12.63
C ASP A 186 20.17 -14.77 -11.59
N ASP A 187 19.09 -14.20 -11.04
CA ASP A 187 18.20 -14.84 -10.05
C ASP A 187 16.72 -14.57 -10.38
N PRO A 188 16.06 -15.45 -11.16
CA PRO A 188 14.64 -15.31 -11.47
C PRO A 188 13.73 -15.35 -10.24
N GLY A 189 14.19 -15.92 -9.12
CA GLY A 189 13.43 -16.08 -7.87
C GLY A 189 13.08 -14.77 -7.19
N VAL A 190 13.76 -13.67 -7.53
CA VAL A 190 13.46 -12.32 -7.00
C VAL A 190 12.09 -11.80 -7.46
N ARG A 191 11.56 -12.30 -8.58
CA ARG A 191 10.22 -11.92 -9.07
C ARG A 191 9.14 -12.38 -8.10
N PHE A 192 8.22 -11.49 -7.78
CA PHE A 192 7.13 -11.80 -6.86
C PHE A 192 6.29 -12.99 -7.34
N GLU A 193 6.15 -13.16 -8.66
CA GLU A 193 5.47 -14.31 -9.27
C GLU A 193 6.13 -15.66 -8.94
N GLN A 194 7.40 -15.68 -8.53
CA GLN A 194 8.12 -16.89 -8.13
C GLN A 194 8.05 -17.15 -6.62
N TRP A 195 7.61 -16.18 -5.82
CA TRP A 195 7.59 -16.35 -4.36
C TRP A 195 6.57 -17.40 -3.94
N GLY A 196 7.03 -18.41 -3.21
CA GLY A 196 6.19 -19.43 -2.60
C GLY A 196 5.97 -19.18 -1.11
N GLU A 197 5.27 -20.10 -0.48
CA GLU A 197 5.04 -20.12 0.98
C GLU A 197 6.35 -20.28 1.78
N ASP A 198 7.43 -20.73 1.14
CA ASP A 198 8.76 -20.87 1.71
C ASP A 198 9.47 -19.51 1.91
N ILE A 199 9.20 -18.53 1.05
CA ILE A 199 9.77 -17.18 1.10
C ILE A 199 8.90 -16.26 1.95
N ALA A 200 7.59 -16.31 1.70
CA ALA A 200 6.60 -15.55 2.41
C ALA A 200 5.56 -16.54 2.93
N PRO A 201 5.73 -17.04 4.16
CA PRO A 201 4.73 -17.88 4.79
C PRO A 201 3.39 -17.20 4.58
N ASN A 202 2.44 -17.94 4.00
CA ASN A 202 1.06 -17.54 3.76
C ASN A 202 0.76 -16.64 2.55
N LEU A 203 1.69 -16.54 1.61
CA LEU A 203 1.38 -16.06 0.27
C LEU A 203 0.61 -17.13 -0.52
N ASP A 204 -0.66 -17.35 -0.15
CA ASP A 204 -1.54 -18.26 -0.89
C ASP A 204 -1.83 -17.70 -2.30
N SER A 205 -2.41 -18.54 -3.18
CA SER A 205 -2.68 -18.14 -4.56
C SER A 205 -3.60 -16.92 -4.68
N GLU A 206 -4.52 -16.72 -3.73
CA GLU A 206 -5.49 -15.62 -3.74
C GLU A 206 -4.84 -14.31 -3.25
N ALA A 207 -4.01 -14.38 -2.20
CA ALA A 207 -3.20 -13.27 -1.69
C ALA A 207 -2.22 -12.80 -2.76
N LYS A 208 -1.51 -13.75 -3.37
CA LYS A 208 -0.59 -13.47 -4.48
C LYS A 208 -1.28 -12.82 -5.65
N SER A 209 -2.43 -13.35 -6.07
CA SER A 209 -3.23 -12.76 -7.15
C SER A 209 -3.65 -11.32 -6.83
N MET A 210 -4.15 -11.07 -5.63
CA MET A 210 -4.57 -9.74 -5.21
C MET A 210 -3.39 -8.75 -5.17
N ILE A 211 -2.27 -9.14 -4.56
CA ILE A 211 -1.07 -8.29 -4.45
C ILE A 211 -0.53 -7.97 -5.84
N SER A 212 -0.38 -8.95 -6.73
CA SER A 212 0.06 -8.70 -8.11
C SER A 212 -0.84 -7.71 -8.85
N ARG A 213 -2.15 -7.74 -8.62
CA ARG A 213 -3.10 -6.81 -9.24
C ARG A 213 -3.02 -5.40 -8.67
N MET A 214 -2.82 -5.27 -7.35
CA MET A 214 -2.65 -3.98 -6.67
C MET A 214 -1.29 -3.34 -6.97
N MET A 215 -0.24 -4.16 -7.10
CA MET A 215 1.13 -3.74 -7.35
C MET A 215 1.48 -3.62 -8.83
N ASN A 216 0.47 -3.65 -9.72
CA ASN A 216 0.68 -3.45 -11.15
C ASN A 216 1.31 -2.07 -11.40
N LEU A 217 2.49 -2.07 -12.02
CA LEU A 217 3.26 -0.86 -12.28
C LEU A 217 2.59 0.06 -13.29
N ASN A 218 1.67 -0.45 -14.13
CA ASN A 218 0.87 0.35 -15.04
C ASN A 218 -0.39 0.86 -14.31
N PRO A 219 -0.50 2.15 -13.98
CA PRO A 219 -1.60 2.63 -13.16
C PRO A 219 -2.97 2.48 -13.83
N ALA A 220 -3.03 2.50 -15.17
CA ALA A 220 -4.27 2.30 -15.93
C ALA A 220 -4.74 0.83 -15.98
N ALA A 221 -3.83 -0.13 -15.75
CA ALA A 221 -4.14 -1.56 -15.67
C ALA A 221 -4.14 -2.09 -14.21
N ARG A 222 -3.85 -1.21 -13.25
CA ARG A 222 -3.90 -1.51 -11.83
C ARG A 222 -5.35 -1.68 -11.42
N THR A 223 -5.60 -2.69 -10.59
CA THR A 223 -6.94 -2.94 -10.07
C THR A 223 -7.47 -1.71 -9.34
N THR A 224 -8.77 -1.46 -9.49
CA THR A 224 -9.49 -0.45 -8.73
C THR A 224 -9.78 -0.95 -7.32
N ILE A 225 -10.11 -0.03 -6.42
CA ILE A 225 -10.49 -0.40 -5.05
C ILE A 225 -11.78 -1.23 -4.99
N ASP A 226 -12.70 -1.00 -5.94
CA ASP A 226 -13.89 -1.82 -6.14
C ASP A 226 -13.52 -3.27 -6.43
N GLU A 227 -12.62 -3.49 -7.39
CA GLU A 227 -12.15 -4.83 -7.76
C GLU A 227 -11.34 -5.49 -6.64
N VAL A 228 -10.63 -4.71 -5.80
CA VAL A 228 -9.99 -5.23 -4.57
C VAL A 228 -11.08 -5.77 -3.64
N LEU A 229 -12.13 -4.99 -3.39
CA LEU A 229 -13.24 -5.39 -2.54
C LEU A 229 -14.04 -6.55 -3.14
N GLU A 230 -14.09 -6.72 -4.46
CA GLU A 230 -14.72 -7.90 -5.09
C GLU A 230 -13.82 -9.15 -5.06
N HIS A 231 -12.53 -8.99 -4.76
CA HIS A 231 -11.59 -10.11 -4.74
C HIS A 231 -11.95 -11.12 -3.65
N ARG A 232 -11.90 -12.41 -3.99
CA ARG A 232 -12.22 -13.50 -3.05
C ARG A 232 -11.37 -13.43 -1.79
N TRP A 233 -10.09 -13.06 -1.95
CA TRP A 233 -9.21 -12.86 -0.82
C TRP A 233 -9.85 -11.96 0.24
N CYS A 234 -10.46 -10.81 -0.07
CA CYS A 234 -11.04 -9.92 0.96
C CYS A 234 -12.15 -10.55 1.84
N TRP A 235 -12.87 -11.55 1.34
CA TRP A 235 -14.03 -12.13 2.01
C TRP A 235 -13.86 -13.59 2.44
N ASP A 236 -12.77 -14.25 2.04
CA ASP A 236 -12.55 -15.64 2.41
C ASP A 236 -12.48 -15.77 3.95
N LYS A 237 -13.37 -16.61 4.50
CA LYS A 237 -13.48 -16.92 5.93
C LYS A 237 -12.53 -18.03 6.36
N LYS A 238 -11.69 -18.57 5.47
CA LYS A 238 -10.65 -19.52 5.86
C LYS A 238 -9.94 -18.99 7.10
N GLU A 239 -9.86 -19.83 8.13
CA GLU A 239 -8.96 -19.62 9.26
C GLU A 239 -7.54 -19.75 8.74
N TYR A 240 -7.10 -18.64 8.21
CA TYR A 240 -5.73 -18.30 8.04
C TYR A 240 -5.05 -18.45 9.40
N LYS A 241 -4.30 -19.54 9.58
CA LYS A 241 -3.41 -19.70 10.74
C LYS A 241 -2.62 -18.40 10.90
N ASN A 242 -2.39 -17.98 12.15
CA ASN A 242 -1.99 -16.63 12.63
C ASN A 242 -0.92 -15.83 11.86
N GLU A 243 -0.37 -16.33 10.77
CA GLU A 243 0.78 -15.79 10.06
C GLU A 243 0.41 -15.14 8.71
N VAL A 244 -0.86 -15.19 8.27
CA VAL A 244 -1.29 -14.83 6.89
C VAL A 244 -1.07 -13.39 6.44
N VAL A 245 -0.76 -12.49 7.37
CA VAL A 245 -0.56 -11.07 7.05
C VAL A 245 0.88 -10.60 7.25
N LYS A 246 1.79 -11.49 7.66
CA LYS A 246 3.21 -11.16 7.84
C LYS A 246 3.93 -10.84 6.52
N ALA A 247 3.45 -11.38 5.38
CA ALA A 247 4.02 -11.11 4.05
C ALA A 247 3.80 -9.67 3.53
N LEU A 248 3.04 -8.84 4.25
CA LEU A 248 2.58 -7.51 3.82
C LEU A 248 3.29 -6.37 4.57
N ALA A 249 4.04 -6.72 5.62
CA ALA A 249 5.01 -5.83 6.23
C ALA A 249 6.34 -5.99 5.47
N PRO A 250 7.12 -4.91 5.22
CA PRO A 250 8.51 -5.10 4.84
C PRO A 250 9.17 -6.05 5.85
N PRO A 251 10.03 -6.99 5.41
CA PRO A 251 10.81 -7.77 6.35
C PRO A 251 11.55 -6.79 7.25
N MET A 252 11.24 -6.77 8.55
CA MET A 252 12.07 -6.04 9.51
C MET A 252 13.27 -6.94 9.78
N GLU A 253 14.43 -6.55 9.25
CA GLU A 253 15.72 -6.95 9.82
C GLU A 253 15.99 -6.18 11.11
#